data_AF-W2FY61-F1
#
_entry.id   AF-W2FY61-F1
#
_cell.length_a   1.000
_cell.length_b   1.000
_cell.length_c   1.000
_cell.angle_alpha   90.00
_cell.angle_beta   90.00
_cell.angle_gamma   90.00
#
_symmetry.space_group_name_H-M   'P 1'
#
loop_
_entity.id
_entity.type
_entity.pdbx_description
1 polymer ?
#
loop_
_entity_poly.entity_id
_entity_poly.type
_entity_poly.pdbx_seq_one_letter_code
_entity_poly.pdbx_strand_id
1 'polypeptide(L)'
;LGIKASPSTIMSPGDLIFGKPVMLHTYTDKTLVNTEGVEAGLVENAGGVRTCVQLVRNYDGTVSIQSMNNKQYLTVADDDDENPTCLFDTCAVNKKYQKFRLKLVDERAFILKFKETGDLLGLLNDEIVCV
;
A
#
# COMPACT_ATOMS: atom_id res chain seq x y z
N LEU A 1 -23.24 -16.88 -30.23
CA LEU A 1 -22.85 -15.84 -29.25
C LEU A 1 -21.45 -15.36 -29.62
N GLY A 2 -21.32 -14.16 -30.21
CA GLY A 2 -20.01 -13.58 -30.52
C GLY A 2 -19.46 -12.87 -29.29
N ILE A 3 -18.34 -13.36 -28.74
CA ILE A 3 -17.59 -12.64 -27.71
C ILE A 3 -16.90 -11.49 -28.43
N LYS A 4 -17.50 -10.30 -28.38
CA LYS A 4 -16.87 -9.06 -28.83
C LYS A 4 -15.77 -8.76 -27.82
N ALA A 5 -14.51 -8.95 -28.21
CA ALA A 5 -13.38 -8.48 -27.43
C ALA A 5 -13.55 -6.97 -27.20
N SER A 6 -13.65 -6.57 -25.94
CA SER A 6 -13.64 -5.17 -25.52
C SER A 6 -12.39 -4.48 -26.07
N PRO A 7 -12.45 -3.19 -26.44
CA PRO A 7 -11.32 -2.49 -27.02
C PRO A 7 -10.13 -2.63 -26.08
N SER A 8 -9.00 -3.01 -26.67
CA SER A 8 -7.70 -3.18 -26.03
C SER A 8 -7.39 -1.98 -25.13
N THR A 9 -7.64 -2.13 -23.83
CA THR A 9 -7.15 -1.21 -22.81
C THR A 9 -5.64 -1.26 -22.91
N ILE A 10 -5.04 -0.20 -23.45
CA ILE A 10 -3.61 0.02 -23.35
C ILE A 10 -3.33 0.09 -21.84
N MET A 11 -2.89 -1.03 -21.25
CA MET A 11 -2.50 -1.06 -19.85
C MET A 11 -1.35 -0.08 -19.69
N SER A 12 -1.56 0.97 -18.90
CA SER A 12 -0.44 1.77 -18.43
C SER A 12 0.44 0.87 -17.55
N PRO A 13 1.76 1.11 -17.43
CA PRO A 13 2.60 0.37 -16.49
C PRO A 13 2.02 0.34 -15.06
N GLY A 14 1.26 1.37 -14.68
CA GLY A 14 0.51 1.45 -13.43
C GLY A 14 -0.68 0.49 -13.31
N ASP A 15 -1.20 -0.08 -14.39
CA ASP A 15 -2.27 -1.10 -14.35
C ASP A 15 -1.75 -2.52 -14.08
N LEU A 16 -0.43 -2.75 -14.17
CA LEU A 16 0.17 -4.08 -13.96
C LEU A 16 0.19 -4.56 -12.49
N ILE A 17 0.11 -3.63 -11.53
CA ILE A 17 0.26 -3.93 -10.09
C ILE A 17 -1.07 -4.08 -9.34
N PHE A 18 -2.18 -3.59 -9.87
CA PHE A 18 -3.46 -3.63 -9.17
C PHE A 18 -4.14 -5.00 -9.31
N GLY A 19 -4.71 -5.49 -8.21
CA GLY A 19 -5.39 -6.79 -8.16
C GLY A 19 -4.46 -8.01 -8.08
N LYS A 20 -3.14 -7.82 -8.12
CA LYS A 20 -2.15 -8.89 -7.92
C LYS A 20 -1.43 -8.71 -6.59
N PRO A 21 -1.05 -9.81 -5.90
CA PRO A 21 -0.12 -9.73 -4.79
C PRO A 21 1.23 -9.18 -5.25
N VAL A 22 1.75 -8.20 -4.55
CA VAL A 22 3.06 -7.56 -4.78
C VAL A 22 3.81 -7.43 -3.46
N MET A 23 5.12 -7.26 -3.53
CA MET A 23 5.95 -6.85 -2.40
C MET A 23 6.30 -5.36 -2.55
N LEU A 24 6.18 -4.60 -1.46
CA LEU A 24 6.58 -3.19 -1.45
C LEU A 24 7.97 -3.09 -0.81
N HIS A 25 8.96 -2.79 -1.66
CA HIS A 25 10.33 -2.57 -1.22
C HIS A 25 10.58 -1.08 -0.99
N THR A 26 11.23 -0.76 0.12
CA THR A 26 11.74 0.58 0.41
C THR A 26 13.03 0.82 -0.38
N TYR A 27 13.51 2.07 -0.40
CA TYR A 27 14.81 2.41 -0.98
C TYR A 27 16.00 1.82 -0.20
N THR A 28 15.75 1.27 1.00
CA THR A 28 16.73 0.60 1.86
C THR A 28 16.70 -0.93 1.72
N ASP A 29 16.09 -1.45 0.65
CA ASP A 29 15.93 -2.88 0.36
C ASP A 29 15.17 -3.69 1.45
N LYS A 30 14.42 -3.00 2.31
CA LYS A 30 13.51 -3.63 3.27
C LYS A 30 12.12 -3.78 2.67
N THR A 31 11.42 -4.86 3.02
CA THR A 31 10.07 -5.14 2.52
C THR A 31 9.03 -4.87 3.60
N LEU A 32 7.95 -4.16 3.24
CA LEU A 32 6.78 -3.98 4.09
C LEU A 32 6.21 -5.35 4.46
N VAL A 33 6.02 -5.58 5.76
CA VAL A 33 5.48 -6.84 6.27
C VAL A 33 4.32 -6.57 7.21
N ASN A 34 3.30 -7.40 7.09
CA ASN A 34 2.33 -7.57 8.16
C ASN A 34 2.92 -8.58 9.15
N THR A 35 3.38 -8.09 10.29
CA THR A 35 3.74 -8.98 11.40
C THR A 35 2.45 -9.58 11.97
N GLU A 36 2.50 -10.70 12.69
CA GLU A 36 1.29 -11.28 13.31
C GLU A 36 0.61 -10.34 14.33
N GLY A 37 1.20 -9.17 14.60
CA GLY A 37 0.62 -8.06 15.37
C GLY A 37 -0.07 -6.98 14.53
N VAL A 38 -0.32 -5.83 15.16
CA VAL A 38 -1.04 -4.69 14.57
C VAL A 38 -0.09 -3.75 13.82
N GLU A 39 1.19 -3.69 14.21
CA GLU A 39 2.16 -2.79 13.60
C GLU A 39 2.65 -3.28 12.24
N ALA A 40 2.72 -2.36 11.29
CA ALA A 40 3.38 -2.61 10.02
C ALA A 40 4.91 -2.62 10.26
N GLY A 41 5.55 -3.71 9.86
CA GLY A 41 6.98 -3.88 10.05
C GLY A 41 7.78 -3.77 8.75
N LEU A 42 9.10 -3.82 8.90
CA LEU A 42 10.05 -3.94 7.81
C LEU A 42 11.02 -5.08 8.07
N VAL A 43 11.29 -5.86 7.03
CA VAL A 43 12.20 -7.02 7.11
C VAL A 43 13.13 -7.04 5.92
N GLU A 44 14.38 -7.43 6.16
CA GLU A 44 15.36 -7.71 5.11
C GLU A 44 15.11 -9.09 4.52
N ASN A 45 15.28 -9.23 3.19
CA ASN A 45 15.34 -10.53 2.50
C ASN A 45 14.22 -11.52 2.85
N ALA A 46 12.96 -11.06 2.91
CA ALA A 46 11.84 -11.88 3.33
C ALA A 46 10.89 -12.19 2.16
N GLY A 47 10.73 -13.50 1.89
CA GLY A 47 9.66 -14.02 1.04
C GLY A 47 8.46 -14.51 1.85
N GLY A 48 7.38 -14.88 1.15
CA GLY A 48 6.19 -15.51 1.72
C GLY A 48 4.99 -14.57 1.83
N VAL A 49 3.83 -15.13 2.20
CA VAL A 49 2.55 -14.41 2.16
C VAL A 49 2.51 -13.17 3.07
N ARG A 50 3.31 -13.15 4.15
CA ARG A 50 3.39 -12.03 5.10
C ARG A 50 3.97 -10.74 4.52
N THR A 51 4.81 -10.84 3.49
CA THR A 51 5.40 -9.69 2.78
C THR A 51 4.62 -9.30 1.54
N CYS A 52 3.58 -10.08 1.19
CA CYS A 52 2.72 -9.80 0.06
C CYS A 52 1.57 -8.88 0.47
N VAL A 53 1.31 -7.85 -0.34
CA VAL A 53 0.16 -6.96 -0.23
C VAL A 53 -0.57 -6.86 -1.56
N GLN A 54 -1.81 -6.38 -1.54
CA GLN A 54 -2.55 -5.98 -2.73
C GLN A 54 -2.82 -4.47 -2.69
N LEU A 55 -2.60 -3.81 -3.83
CA LEU A 55 -3.07 -2.45 -4.04
C LEU A 55 -4.52 -2.51 -4.53
N VAL A 56 -5.42 -1.90 -3.78
CA VAL A 56 -6.87 -1.87 -4.03
C VAL A 56 -7.26 -0.46 -4.47
N ARG A 57 -7.82 -0.31 -5.68
CA ARG A 57 -8.31 0.98 -6.18
C ARG A 57 -9.64 1.34 -5.53
N ASN A 58 -9.74 2.55 -5.02
CA ASN A 58 -10.96 3.12 -4.46
C ASN A 58 -11.71 3.94 -5.51
N TYR A 59 -13.03 4.08 -5.35
CA TYR A 59 -13.87 4.88 -6.25
C TYR A 59 -13.48 6.37 -6.29
N ASP A 60 -12.84 6.88 -5.23
CA ASP A 60 -12.39 8.27 -5.13
C ASP A 60 -10.99 8.50 -5.74
N GLY A 61 -10.47 7.53 -6.50
CA GLY A 61 -9.16 7.60 -7.15
C GLY A 61 -7.97 7.36 -6.22
N THR A 62 -8.20 7.09 -4.93
CA THR A 62 -7.14 6.67 -4.01
C THR A 62 -6.89 5.17 -4.09
N VAL A 63 -5.85 4.72 -3.40
CA VAL A 63 -5.44 3.34 -3.27
C VAL A 63 -5.39 2.97 -1.79
N SER A 64 -5.81 1.77 -1.47
CA SER A 64 -5.62 1.14 -0.16
C SER A 64 -4.66 -0.05 -0.30
N ILE A 65 -3.91 -0.36 0.76
CA ILE A 65 -2.90 -1.42 0.77
C ILE A 65 -3.41 -2.54 1.67
N GLN A 66 -3.75 -3.69 1.11
CA GLN A 66 -4.26 -4.84 1.86
C GLN A 66 -3.17 -5.88 2.08
N SER A 67 -2.95 -6.29 3.33
CA SER A 67 -2.11 -7.44 3.66
C SER A 67 -2.69 -8.74 3.08
N MET A 68 -1.84 -9.54 2.42
CA MET A 68 -2.25 -10.88 1.99
C MET A 68 -2.30 -11.89 3.13
N ASN A 69 -1.60 -11.62 4.24
CA ASN A 69 -1.51 -12.48 5.42
C ASN A 69 -2.86 -12.59 6.14
N ASN A 70 -3.43 -11.44 6.50
CA ASN A 70 -4.59 -11.36 7.40
C ASN A 70 -5.75 -10.52 6.82
N LYS A 71 -5.61 -10.02 5.58
CA LYS A 71 -6.60 -9.21 4.86
C LYS A 71 -6.88 -7.84 5.47
N GLN A 72 -6.09 -7.42 6.46
CA GLN A 72 -6.19 -6.08 7.03
C GLN A 72 -5.52 -5.05 6.10
N TYR A 73 -5.99 -3.82 6.19
CA TYR A 73 -5.49 -2.69 5.43
C TYR A 73 -4.47 -1.91 6.23
N LEU A 74 -3.47 -1.37 5.52
CA LEU A 74 -2.55 -0.40 6.09
C LEU A 74 -3.33 0.87 6.45
N THR A 75 -3.25 1.25 7.71
CA THR A 75 -3.95 2.36 8.35
C THR A 75 -2.90 3.26 8.98
N VAL A 76 -2.94 4.55 8.67
CA VAL A 76 -2.17 5.56 9.41
C VAL A 76 -2.81 5.70 10.79
N ALA A 77 -2.02 5.68 11.86
CA ALA A 77 -2.51 5.87 13.21
C ALA A 77 -3.24 7.22 13.34
N ASP A 78 -4.31 7.22 14.12
CA ASP A 78 -5.09 8.42 14.45
C ASP A 78 -4.65 8.91 15.82
N ASP A 79 -3.40 9.36 15.89
CA ASP A 79 -2.78 9.96 17.07
C ASP A 79 -2.33 11.40 16.74
N ASP A 80 -2.02 12.16 17.79
CA ASP A 80 -1.53 13.54 17.67
C ASP A 80 0.00 13.58 17.45
N ASP A 81 0.62 12.47 17.02
CA ASP A 81 2.05 12.41 16.75
C ASP A 81 2.40 13.16 15.46
N GLU A 82 3.58 13.80 15.45
CA GLU A 82 4.08 14.53 14.27
C GLU A 82 4.31 13.59 13.08
N ASN A 83 4.67 12.32 13.35
CA ASN A 83 4.97 11.32 12.34
C ASN A 83 4.20 10.02 12.66
N PRO A 84 2.88 9.98 12.41
CA PRO A 84 2.03 8.87 12.86
C PRO A 84 2.47 7.56 12.21
N THR A 85 2.54 6.50 13.03
CA THR A 85 2.94 5.16 12.57
C THR A 85 1.85 4.50 11.72
N CYS A 86 2.21 3.46 10.98
CA CYS A 86 1.27 2.70 10.19
C CYS A 86 1.05 1.29 10.74
N LEU A 87 -0.22 0.87 10.70
CA LEU A 87 -0.72 -0.36 11.30
C LEU A 87 -1.50 -1.17 10.26
N PHE A 88 -1.52 -2.49 10.39
CA PHE A 88 -2.53 -3.34 9.76
C PHE A 88 -3.56 -3.72 10.83
N ASP A 89 -4.69 -3.00 10.90
CA ASP A 89 -5.62 -3.10 12.04
C ASP A 89 -7.08 -3.43 11.65
N THR A 90 -7.45 -3.35 10.38
CA THR A 90 -8.85 -3.55 9.96
C THR A 90 -9.01 -4.14 8.57
N CYS A 91 -10.01 -5.00 8.37
CA CYS A 91 -10.34 -5.60 7.07
C CYS A 91 -11.31 -4.76 6.22
N ALA A 92 -11.81 -3.63 6.73
CA ALA A 92 -12.80 -2.80 6.04
C ALA A 92 -12.14 -1.58 5.37
N VAL A 93 -12.27 -1.47 4.04
CA VAL A 93 -11.89 -0.26 3.28
C VAL A 93 -12.98 0.79 3.44
N ASN A 94 -12.97 1.54 4.53
CA ASN A 94 -13.82 2.72 4.64
C ASN A 94 -13.36 3.74 5.69
N LYS A 95 -12.13 3.67 6.20
CA LYS A 95 -11.62 4.78 7.02
C LYS A 95 -10.82 5.74 6.15
N LYS A 96 -10.89 7.03 6.50
CA LYS A 96 -10.07 8.08 5.89
C LYS A 96 -8.56 7.78 6.01
N TYR A 97 -8.17 7.05 7.05
CA TYR A 97 -6.80 6.65 7.39
C TYR A 97 -6.19 5.53 6.53
N GLN A 98 -6.93 4.91 5.59
CA GLN A 98 -6.41 3.84 4.71
C GLN A 98 -6.29 4.25 3.25
N LYS A 99 -6.30 5.56 2.98
CA LYS A 99 -6.39 6.09 1.62
C LYS A 99 -5.11 6.82 1.27
N PHE A 100 -4.47 6.36 0.19
CA PHE A 100 -3.24 6.94 -0.32
C PHE A 100 -3.42 7.37 -1.78
N ARG A 101 -2.78 8.46 -2.18
CA ARG A 101 -2.60 8.82 -3.59
C ARG A 101 -1.29 8.23 -4.08
N LEU A 102 -1.37 7.37 -5.09
CA LEU A 102 -0.21 6.80 -5.76
C LEU A 102 0.26 7.75 -6.86
N LYS A 103 1.57 8.04 -6.89
CA LYS A 103 2.20 8.76 -7.99
C LYS A 103 3.43 7.99 -8.45
N LEU A 104 3.46 7.62 -9.73
CA LEU A 104 4.66 7.06 -10.36
C LEU A 104 5.77 8.12 -10.36
N VAL A 105 6.95 7.71 -9.92
CA VAL A 105 8.18 8.51 -10.00
C VAL A 105 9.04 8.02 -11.15
N ASP A 106 8.99 6.72 -11.44
CA ASP A 106 9.65 6.06 -12.56
C ASP A 106 8.83 4.81 -12.98
N GLU A 107 9.27 4.08 -14.00
CA GLU A 107 8.66 2.83 -14.49
C GLU A 107 8.53 1.75 -13.41
N ARG A 108 9.39 1.79 -12.38
CA ARG A 108 9.44 0.77 -11.30
C ARG A 108 9.33 1.37 -9.89
N ALA A 109 9.13 2.67 -9.78
CA ALA A 109 9.10 3.35 -8.49
C ALA A 109 7.88 4.27 -8.40
N PHE A 110 7.26 4.28 -7.22
CA PHE A 110 6.15 5.16 -6.92
C PHE A 110 6.25 5.67 -5.48
N ILE A 111 5.56 6.77 -5.23
CA ILE A 111 5.33 7.29 -3.89
C ILE A 111 3.86 7.17 -3.55
N LEU A 112 3.59 7.05 -2.25
CA LEU A 112 2.26 7.04 -1.67
C LEU A 112 2.12 8.29 -0.81
N LYS A 113 1.08 9.07 -1.03
CA LYS A 113 0.74 10.22 -0.21
C LYS A 113 -0.52 9.93 0.59
N PHE A 114 -0.48 10.09 1.90
CA PHE A 114 -1.66 9.98 2.73
C PHE A 114 -2.71 11.00 2.27
N LYS A 115 -3.96 10.55 2.08
CA LYS A 115 -5.01 11.37 1.47
C LYS A 115 -5.38 12.57 2.36
N GLU A 116 -5.43 12.35 3.68
CA GLU A 116 -5.96 13.33 4.64
C GLU A 116 -5.03 14.56 4.74
N THR A 117 -3.74 14.34 4.93
CA THR A 117 -2.75 15.40 5.19
C THR A 117 -1.93 15.77 3.96
N GLY A 118 -1.69 14.80 3.05
CA GLY A 118 -0.82 14.95 1.89
C GLY A 118 0.61 14.46 2.12
N ASP A 119 0.93 14.05 3.34
CA ASP A 119 2.23 13.54 3.78
C ASP A 119 2.60 12.25 3.05
N LEU A 120 3.89 11.97 2.93
CA LEU A 120 4.44 10.79 2.28
C LEU A 120 4.44 9.61 3.23
N LEU A 121 4.02 8.45 2.74
CA LEU A 121 4.35 7.19 3.41
C LEU A 121 5.86 6.96 3.26
N GLY A 122 6.58 7.00 4.37
CA GLY A 122 8.03 7.03 4.41
C GLY A 122 8.61 6.15 5.50
N LEU A 123 9.90 6.39 5.76
CA LEU A 123 10.68 5.69 6.78
C LEU A 123 11.25 6.70 7.77
N LEU A 124 11.07 6.42 9.05
CA LEU A 124 11.73 7.12 10.15
C LEU A 124 12.20 6.07 11.16
N ASN A 125 13.49 6.01 11.47
CA ASN A 125 14.06 5.07 12.44
C ASN A 125 13.63 3.60 12.23
N ASP A 126 13.58 3.13 10.98
CA ASP A 126 13.12 1.79 10.59
C ASP A 126 11.62 1.50 10.81
N GLU A 127 10.82 2.52 11.10
CA GLU A 127 9.37 2.44 11.18
C GLU A 127 8.73 3.04 9.92
N ILE A 128 7.55 2.51 9.55
CA ILE A 128 6.72 3.06 8.49
C ILE A 128 5.81 4.12 9.09
N VAL A 129 5.99 5.36 8.63
CA VAL A 129 5.31 6.55 9.14
C VAL A 129 4.78 7.42 8.00
N CYS A 130 3.92 8.40 8.31
CA CYS A 130 3.65 9.53 7.41
C CYS A 130 4.55 10.73 7.75
N VAL A 131 5.22 11.33 6.75
CA VAL A 131 6.20 12.43 6.86
C VAL A 131 6.13 13.46 5.74
#